data_AF-A0A059F3C5-F1
#
_entry.id   AF-A0A059F3C5-F1
#
_cell.length_a   1.000
_cell.length_b   1.000
_cell.length_c   1.000
_cell.angle_alpha   90.00
_cell.angle_beta   90.00
_cell.angle_gamma   90.00
#
_symmetry.space_group_name_H-M   'P 1'
#
loop_
_entity.id
_entity.type
_entity.pdbx_description
1 polymer ?
#
loop_
_entity_poly.entity_id
_entity_poly.type
_entity_poly.pdbx_seq_one_letter_code
_entity_poly.pdbx_strand_id
1 'polypeptide(L)' 'MGLILRRTKEFRCVLTRSRNDFSCLSLISANIAPGSTIMSDKWRGYIGLRKLGFNHYSADHKYEFVDQNNWKINI' A
#
# COMPACT_ATOMS: atom_id res chain seq x y z
N MET A 1 3.80 10.05 4.13
CA MET A 1 3.09 8.85 3.65
C MET A 1 2.43 9.21 2.34
N GLY A 2 2.57 8.39 1.31
CA GLY A 2 2.11 8.68 -0.05
C GLY A 2 1.02 7.71 -0.49
N LEU A 3 0.03 8.23 -1.20
CA LEU A 3 -1.05 7.50 -1.85
C LEU A 3 -1.07 7.89 -3.32
N ILE A 4 -1.27 6.90 -4.20
CA ILE A 4 -1.49 7.15 -5.62
C ILE A 4 -2.71 6.40 -6.10
N LEU A 5 -3.65 7.10 -6.71
CA LEU A 5 -4.79 6.47 -7.36
C LEU A 5 -4.37 5.96 -8.73
N ARG A 6 -4.37 4.63 -8.92
CA ARG A 6 -3.88 3.98 -10.15
C ARG A 6 -4.49 4.55 -11.44
N ARG A 7 -5.80 4.84 -11.42
CA ARG A 7 -6.60 5.27 -12.59
C ARG A 7 -6.27 6.70 -13.02
N THR A 8 -6.32 7.64 -12.08
CA THR A 8 -6.19 9.08 -12.39
C THR A 8 -4.76 9.59 -12.24
N LYS A 9 -3.88 8.80 -11.62
CA LYS A 9 -2.54 9.22 -11.19
C LYS A 9 -2.55 10.35 -10.17
N GLU A 10 -3.71 10.63 -9.57
CA GLU A 10 -3.80 11.57 -8.47
C GLU A 10 -2.91 11.08 -7.32
N PHE A 11 -2.00 11.95 -6.91
CA PHE A 11 -1.02 11.67 -5.90
C PHE A 11 -1.28 12.54 -4.68
N ARG A 12 -1.29 11.92 -3.50
CA ARG A 12 -1.43 12.60 -2.22
C ARG A 12 -0.27 12.20 -1.32
N CYS A 13 0.45 13.18 -0.81
CA CYS A 13 1.51 12.96 0.17
C CYS A 13 1.26 13.82 1.40
N VAL A 14 1.35 13.21 2.58
CA VAL A 14 1.19 13.90 3.85
C VAL A 14 2.46 13.73 4.67
N LEU A 15 2.96 14.84 5.19
CA LEU A 15 4.02 14.86 6.19
C LEU A 15 3.45 14.33 7.50
N THR A 16 4.11 13.30 8.05
CA THR A 16 3.74 12.75 9.35
C THR A 16 4.92 12.84 10.30
N ARG A 17 4.64 13.23 11.55
CA ARG A 17 5.64 13.27 12.63
C ARG A 17 6.07 11.87 13.07
N SER A 18 5.20 10.87 12.91
CA SER A 18 5.48 9.49 13.27
C SER A 18 4.93 8.53 12.21
N ARG A 19 5.73 7.54 11.83
CA ARG A 19 5.33 6.44 10.95
C ARG A 19 4.97 5.22 11.79
N ASN A 20 3.80 5.24 12.40
CA ASN A 20 3.22 4.10 13.09
C ASN A 20 1.94 3.63 12.37
N ASP A 21 1.41 2.50 12.83
CA ASP A 21 0.18 1.91 12.32
C ASP A 21 -0.99 2.91 12.44
N PHE A 22 -1.18 3.51 13.61
CA PHE A 22 -2.26 4.46 13.85
C PHE A 22 -2.25 5.63 12.86
N SER A 23 -1.10 6.28 12.65
CA SER A 23 -0.98 7.44 11.76
C SER A 23 -1.22 7.06 10.29
N CYS A 24 -0.78 5.87 9.86
CA CYS A 24 -1.01 5.40 8.50
C CYS A 24 -2.46 4.98 8.27
N LEU A 25 -3.04 4.19 9.18
CA LEU A 25 -4.43 3.72 9.06
C LEU A 25 -5.42 4.88 9.12
N SER A 26 -5.15 5.89 9.96
CA SER A 26 -5.96 7.11 10.04
C SER A 26 -5.92 7.91 8.74
N LEU A 27 -4.72 8.10 8.17
CA LEU A 27 -4.57 8.82 6.91
C LEU A 27 -5.28 8.09 5.76
N ILE A 28 -5.13 6.77 5.68
CA ILE A 28 -5.80 5.94 4.67
C ILE A 28 -7.32 6.08 4.80
N SER A 29 -7.86 5.92 6.00
CA SER A 29 -9.31 6.01 6.24
C SER A 29 -9.89 7.39 5.95
N ALA A 30 -9.10 8.45 6.12
CA ALA A 30 -9.50 9.82 5.80
C ALA A 30 -9.48 10.15 4.30
N ASN A 31 -8.74 9.39 3.47
CA ASN A 31 -8.50 9.73 2.06
C ASN A 31 -9.04 8.69 1.08
N ILE A 32 -9.33 7.47 1.54
CA ILE A 32 -9.74 6.34 0.68
C ILE A 32 -11.10 5.85 1.14
N ALA A 33 -12.04 5.72 0.20
CA ALA A 33 -13.37 5.21 0.49
C ALA A 33 -13.32 3.75 1.01
N PRO A 34 -14.12 3.39 2.03
CA PRO A 34 -14.26 2.01 2.48
C PRO A 34 -14.57 1.04 1.32
N GLY A 35 -14.10 -0.20 1.40
CA GLY A 35 -14.27 -1.20 0.34
C GLY A 35 -13.29 -1.06 -0.84
N SER A 36 -12.51 0.03 -0.91
CA SER A 36 -11.48 0.19 -1.93
C SER A 36 -10.39 -0.88 -1.83
N THR A 37 -9.75 -1.14 -2.97
CA THR A 37 -8.56 -2.00 -3.04
C THR A 37 -7.29 -1.20 -2.75
N ILE A 38 -6.52 -1.65 -1.77
CA ILE A 38 -5.22 -1.07 -1.41
C ILE A 38 -4.12 -2.08 -1.72
N MET A 39 -3.11 -1.65 -2.48
CA MET A 39 -1.87 -2.40 -2.68
C MET A 39 -0.74 -1.69 -1.94
N SER A 40 -0.03 -2.41 -1.08
CA SER A 40 1.12 -1.87 -0.32
C SER A 40 2.27 -2.86 -0.30
N ASP A 41 3.43 -2.45 0.23
CA ASP A 41 4.42 -3.41 0.72
C ASP A 41 3.90 -4.15 1.98
N LYS A 42 4.66 -5.13 2.48
CA LYS A 42 4.31 -5.93 3.66
C LYS A 42 4.71 -5.27 4.99
N TRP A 43 4.77 -3.94 5.07
CA TRP A 43 5.07 -3.26 6.33
C TRP A 43 3.97 -3.48 7.39
N ARG A 44 4.38 -3.75 8.64
CA ARG A 44 3.49 -4.10 9.75
C ARG A 44 2.40 -3.04 10.04
N GLY A 45 2.67 -1.78 9.71
CA GLY A 45 1.71 -0.69 9.92
C GLY A 45 0.40 -0.83 9.13
N TYR A 46 0.37 -1.70 8.11
CA TYR A 46 -0.82 -1.93 7.28
C TYR A 46 -1.70 -3.11 7.75
N ILE A 47 -1.33 -3.82 8.84
CA ILE A 47 -2.04 -5.03 9.28
C ILE A 47 -3.53 -4.82 9.61
N GLY A 48 -3.93 -3.59 9.94
CA GLY A 48 -5.29 -3.23 10.28
C GLY A 48 -6.23 -3.00 9.08
N LEU A 49 -5.72 -2.91 7.86
CA LEU A 49 -6.52 -2.46 6.70
C LEU A 49 -7.73 -3.34 6.40
N ARG A 50 -7.58 -4.66 6.51
CA ARG A 50 -8.71 -5.59 6.32
C ARG A 50 -9.79 -5.40 7.39
N LYS A 51 -9.39 -5.14 8.65
CA LYS A 51 -10.33 -4.88 9.75
C LYS A 51 -11.09 -3.56 9.57
N LEU A 52 -10.49 -2.61 8.87
CA LEU A 52 -11.13 -1.34 8.50
C LEU A 52 -12.01 -1.45 7.24
N GLY A 53 -12.18 -2.64 6.67
CA GLY A 53 -13.06 -2.87 5.52
C GLY A 53 -12.42 -2.62 4.16
N PHE A 54 -11.09 -2.58 4.07
CA PHE A 54 -10.38 -2.48 2.79
C PHE A 54 -10.03 -3.85 2.21
N ASN A 55 -10.05 -3.94 0.89
CA ASN A 55 -9.50 -5.07 0.14
C ASN A 55 -7.98 -4.90 0.03
N HIS A 56 -7.23 -5.45 1.00
CA HIS A 56 -5.79 -5.20 1.11
C HIS A 56 -4.93 -6.31 0.51
N TYR A 57 -4.10 -5.96 -0.46
CA TYR A 57 -3.04 -6.81 -1.03
C TYR A 57 -1.68 -6.24 -0.64
N SER A 58 -0.76 -7.12 -0.24
CA SER A 58 0.60 -6.72 0.15
C SER A 58 1.61 -7.46 -0.70
N ALA A 59 2.64 -6.75 -1.18
CA ALA A 59 3.77 -7.37 -1.84
C ALA A 59 4.93 -7.61 -0.87
N ASP A 60 5.50 -8.82 -0.89
CA ASP A 60 6.70 -9.16 -0.11
C ASP A 60 7.95 -8.97 -0.98
N HIS A 61 8.67 -7.87 -0.77
CA HIS A 61 9.85 -7.51 -1.58
C HIS A 61 10.96 -8.57 -1.56
N LYS A 62 10.97 -9.50 -0.58
CA LYS A 62 11.94 -10.59 -0.55
C LYS A 62 11.67 -11.68 -1.59
N TYR A 63 10.41 -11.87 -1.97
CA TYR A 63 9.98 -13.03 -2.76
C TYR A 63 9.32 -12.66 -4.09
N GLU A 64 8.78 -11.44 -4.20
CA GLU A 64 7.90 -11.04 -5.30
C GLU A 64 8.50 -9.94 -6.19
N PHE A 65 9.76 -9.57 -5.96
CA PHE A 65 10.45 -8.54 -6.76
C PHE A 65 10.84 -9.04 -8.16
N VAL A 66 11.02 -10.35 -8.32
CA VAL A 66 11.36 -11.00 -9.59
C VAL A 66 10.19 -11.88 -10.00
N ASP A 67 9.71 -11.72 -11.22
CA ASP A 67 8.75 -12.66 -11.80
C ASP A 67 9.40 -14.05 -11.89
N GLN A 68 8.89 -14.99 -11.09
CA GLN A 68 9.41 -16.36 -11.05
C GLN A 68 9.28 -17.07 -12.40
N ASN A 69 8.40 -16.59 -13.29
CA ASN A 69 8.17 -17.14 -14.62
C ASN A 69 8.93 -16.41 -15.73
N ASN A 70 9.57 -15.28 -15.44
CA ASN A 70 10.27 -14.48 -16.45
C ASN A 70 11.64 -14.00 -15.95
N TRP A 71 12.56 -14.95 -15.79
CA TRP A 71 13.95 -14.75 -15.37
C TRP A 71 14.87 -14.20 -16.47
N LYS A 72 14.36 -13.92 -17.66
CA LYS A 72 15.18 -13.44 -18.78
C LYS A 72 15.48 -11.95 -18.64
N ILE A 73 16.67 -11.65 -18.12
CA ILE A 73 17.31 -10.36 -18.31
C ILE A 73 17.88 -10.36 -19.73
N ASN A 74 17.26 -9.62 -20.65
CA ASN A 74 17.91 -9.29 -21.92
C ASN A 74 18.93 -8.18 -21.63
N ILE A 75 20.22 -8.55 -21.63
CA ILE A 75 21.36 -7.63 -21.57
C ILE A 75 21.79 -7.35 -23.01
#